data_AF-A0A349QXK6-F1
#
_entry.id   AF-A0A349QXK6-F1
#
_cell.length_a   1.000
_cell.length_b   1.000
_cell.length_c   1.000
_cell.angle_alpha   90.00
_cell.angle_beta   90.00
_cell.angle_gamma   90.00
#
_symmetry.space_group_name_H-M   'P 1'
#
loop_
_entity.id
_entity.type
_entity.pdbx_description
1 polymer ?
#
loop_
_entity_poly.entity_id
_entity_poly.type
_entity_poly.pdbx_seq_one_letter_code
_entity_poly.pdbx_strand_id
1 'polypeptide(L)'
;MTKKLFGKLITVLMVFMISVKAFSQKGYEPIRGMGVEAKPVNNSGICLGCFNGSMNAVVDSDLDNSVSLSNFASVVSGNGISVKNKNTTYPAGYIAGFNVDLGSGLLTVELLSSLRIETYKKGVRQETSSSNTLLSVPLLGGTKNRSFLHLKTTKEFDEVRLYQTNVLSVFSALRIYYAFAFDPAKIPADNNKICDDMIAGNGVD
;
A
#
# COMPACT_ATOMS: atom_id res chain seq x y z
N MET A 1 -3.95 46.60 19.53
CA MET A 1 -3.73 46.33 18.08
C MET A 1 -3.37 44.87 17.78
N THR A 2 -3.70 43.91 18.65
CA THR A 2 -3.14 42.54 18.67
C THR A 2 -4.09 41.42 18.22
N LYS A 3 -5.42 41.66 18.19
CA LYS A 3 -6.41 40.64 17.81
C LYS A 3 -6.45 40.32 16.31
N LYS A 4 -6.15 41.29 15.44
CA LYS A 4 -6.15 41.11 13.97
C LYS A 4 -4.93 40.31 13.47
N LEU A 5 -3.81 40.34 14.19
CA LEU A 5 -2.58 39.63 13.83
C LEU A 5 -2.67 38.14 14.17
N PHE A 6 -3.31 37.81 15.31
CA PHE A 6 -3.50 36.43 15.77
C PHE A 6 -4.47 35.64 14.86
N GLY A 7 -5.53 36.28 14.37
CA GLY A 7 -6.44 35.66 13.39
C GLY A 7 -5.75 35.35 12.06
N LYS A 8 -4.88 36.25 11.57
CA LYS A 8 -4.10 36.02 10.35
C LYS A 8 -3.04 34.92 10.52
N LEU A 9 -2.41 34.81 11.69
CA LEU A 9 -1.47 33.71 11.97
C LEU A 9 -2.17 32.35 12.03
N ILE A 10 -3.37 32.26 12.61
CA ILE A 10 -4.14 31.01 12.66
C ILE A 10 -4.59 30.58 11.26
N THR A 11 -5.06 31.53 10.43
CA THR A 11 -5.41 31.21 9.04
C THR A 11 -4.20 30.81 8.21
N VAL A 12 -3.04 31.46 8.38
CA VAL A 12 -1.81 31.06 7.69
C VAL A 12 -1.32 29.70 8.18
N LEU A 13 -1.40 29.38 9.47
CA LEU A 13 -1.03 28.06 10.02
C LEU A 13 -1.99 26.95 9.55
N MET A 14 -3.30 27.24 9.47
CA MET A 14 -4.29 26.31 8.91
C MET A 14 -4.09 26.11 7.40
N VAL A 15 -3.85 27.17 6.64
CA VAL A 15 -3.55 27.05 5.20
C VAL A 15 -2.22 26.32 4.98
N PHE A 16 -1.21 26.55 5.82
CA PHE A 16 0.05 25.80 5.76
C PHE A 16 -0.16 24.31 6.07
N MET A 17 -0.97 23.97 7.09
CA MET A 17 -1.32 22.56 7.38
C MET A 17 -2.18 21.89 6.30
N ILE A 18 -3.06 22.64 5.62
CA ILE A 18 -3.81 22.14 4.47
C ILE A 18 -2.86 21.92 3.27
N SER A 19 -1.84 22.77 3.10
CA SER A 19 -0.80 22.62 2.07
C SER A 19 0.14 21.45 2.30
N VAL A 20 0.47 21.09 3.56
CA VAL A 20 1.34 19.91 3.82
C VAL A 20 0.63 18.60 3.45
N LYS A 21 -0.70 18.50 3.60
CA LYS A 21 -1.45 17.31 3.17
C LYS A 21 -1.44 17.11 1.66
N ALA A 22 -1.31 18.17 0.88
CA ALA A 22 -1.31 18.10 -0.58
C ALA A 22 0.05 17.76 -1.19
N PHE A 23 1.13 17.82 -0.41
CA PHE A 23 2.49 17.56 -0.90
C PHE A 23 2.94 16.09 -0.73
N SER A 24 2.40 15.34 0.23
CA SER A 24 2.93 14.00 0.56
C SER A 24 2.44 12.84 -0.32
N GLN A 25 1.67 13.08 -1.40
CA GLN A 25 1.01 11.97 -2.12
C GLN A 25 0.76 12.24 -3.61
N LYS A 26 1.58 13.08 -4.25
CA LYS A 26 1.36 13.51 -5.64
C LYS A 26 1.72 12.50 -6.72
N GLY A 27 1.98 11.23 -6.37
CA GLY A 27 2.43 10.23 -7.34
C GLY A 27 1.95 8.78 -7.12
N TYR A 28 1.44 8.44 -5.94
CA TYR A 28 1.06 7.05 -5.64
C TYR A 28 -0.40 6.79 -6.04
N GLU A 29 -0.60 6.18 -7.21
CA GLU A 29 -1.94 5.89 -7.75
C GLU A 29 -2.54 4.61 -7.14
N PRO A 30 -3.65 4.71 -6.38
CA PRO A 30 -4.36 3.53 -5.88
C PRO A 30 -5.00 2.75 -7.03
N ILE A 31 -4.94 1.41 -6.98
CA ILE A 31 -5.65 0.54 -7.90
C ILE A 31 -7.13 0.53 -7.49
N ARG A 32 -7.96 1.32 -8.18
CA ARG A 32 -9.40 1.44 -7.89
C ARG A 32 -10.21 1.81 -9.13
N GLY A 33 -11.53 1.81 -8.98
CA GLY A 33 -12.47 2.19 -10.04
C GLY A 33 -13.08 0.99 -10.75
N MET A 34 -13.66 1.24 -11.93
CA MET A 34 -14.41 0.23 -12.67
C MET A 34 -13.53 -0.97 -13.04
N GLY A 35 -14.01 -2.18 -12.73
CA GLY A 35 -13.31 -3.43 -13.03
C GLY A 35 -12.27 -3.85 -12.00
N VAL A 36 -12.06 -3.06 -10.94
CA VAL A 36 -11.20 -3.44 -9.82
C VAL A 36 -11.99 -4.28 -8.82
N GLU A 37 -11.41 -5.39 -8.38
CA GLU A 37 -11.96 -6.26 -7.34
C GLU A 37 -10.90 -6.65 -6.31
N ALA A 38 -11.33 -6.76 -5.04
CA ALA A 38 -10.51 -7.33 -3.97
C ALA A 38 -11.09 -8.66 -3.50
N LYS A 39 -10.23 -9.66 -3.28
CA LYS A 39 -10.63 -11.01 -2.85
C LYS A 39 -9.68 -11.56 -1.78
N PRO A 40 -10.17 -12.36 -0.82
CA PRO A 40 -9.28 -13.10 0.07
C PRO A 40 -8.56 -14.20 -0.71
N VAL A 41 -7.34 -14.50 -0.30
CA VAL A 41 -6.53 -15.59 -0.86
C VAL A 41 -5.95 -16.47 0.25
N ASN A 42 -5.62 -17.71 -0.11
CA ASN A 42 -4.83 -18.64 0.68
C ASN A 42 -3.76 -19.32 -0.21
N ASN A 43 -3.04 -20.33 0.31
CA ASN A 43 -2.03 -21.09 -0.46
C ASN A 43 -2.55 -21.72 -1.77
N SER A 44 -3.86 -21.93 -1.90
CA SER A 44 -4.49 -22.52 -3.08
C SER A 44 -5.06 -21.46 -4.06
N GLY A 45 -4.92 -20.17 -3.76
CA GLY A 45 -5.41 -19.07 -4.58
C GLY A 45 -6.59 -18.32 -3.95
N ILE A 46 -7.58 -17.92 -4.76
CA ILE A 46 -8.75 -17.17 -4.29
C ILE A 46 -9.57 -18.04 -3.31
N CYS A 47 -9.93 -17.46 -2.17
CA CYS A 47 -10.61 -18.18 -1.10
C CYS A 47 -11.75 -17.32 -0.52
N LEU A 48 -12.96 -17.48 -1.05
CA LEU A 48 -14.12 -16.67 -0.62
C LEU A 48 -14.66 -17.06 0.76
N GLY A 49 -14.38 -18.28 1.23
CA GLY A 49 -14.91 -18.82 2.48
C GLY A 49 -13.97 -18.76 3.69
N CYS A 50 -12.72 -18.34 3.52
CA CYS A 50 -11.77 -18.25 4.64
C CYS A 50 -11.77 -16.88 5.33
N PHE A 51 -12.51 -15.90 4.82
CA PHE A 51 -12.56 -14.55 5.35
C PHE A 51 -13.98 -14.20 5.78
N ASN A 52 -14.14 -13.78 7.03
CA ASN A 52 -15.41 -13.32 7.59
C ASN A 52 -15.52 -11.79 7.47
N GLY A 53 -16.01 -11.32 6.32
CA GLY A 53 -16.21 -9.91 6.05
C GLY A 53 -16.17 -9.58 4.56
N SER A 54 -16.02 -8.29 4.26
CA SER A 54 -15.87 -7.80 2.89
C SER A 54 -14.47 -7.21 2.66
N MET A 55 -13.94 -7.43 1.46
CA MET A 55 -12.66 -6.84 1.02
C MET A 55 -12.84 -5.47 0.34
N ASN A 56 -14.08 -4.98 0.21
CA ASN A 56 -14.40 -3.78 -0.59
C ASN A 56 -13.70 -2.50 -0.10
N ALA A 57 -13.38 -2.41 1.19
CA ALA A 57 -12.66 -1.27 1.75
C ALA A 57 -11.29 -1.01 1.06
N VAL A 58 -10.67 -2.04 0.47
CA VAL A 58 -9.35 -1.91 -0.18
C VAL A 58 -9.45 -1.30 -1.58
N VAL A 59 -10.65 -1.23 -2.15
CA VAL A 59 -10.89 -0.80 -3.54
C VAL A 59 -11.95 0.31 -3.63
N ASP A 60 -12.42 0.83 -2.50
CA ASP A 60 -13.39 1.90 -2.45
C ASP A 60 -12.74 3.29 -2.69
N SER A 61 -13.55 4.35 -2.59
CA SER A 61 -13.08 5.72 -2.78
C SER A 61 -12.35 6.31 -1.57
N ASP A 62 -12.58 5.77 -0.38
CA ASP A 62 -12.06 6.26 0.89
C ASP A 62 -10.74 5.54 1.25
N LEU A 63 -9.63 6.23 1.00
CA LEU A 63 -8.28 5.70 1.26
C LEU A 63 -7.94 5.57 2.76
N ASP A 64 -8.90 5.87 3.65
CA ASP A 64 -8.81 5.66 5.07
C ASP A 64 -9.60 4.45 5.58
N ASN A 65 -10.41 3.82 4.74
CA ASN A 65 -10.99 2.52 5.03
C ASN A 65 -9.95 1.41 4.93
N SER A 66 -10.12 0.36 5.74
CA SER A 66 -9.17 -0.75 5.75
C SER A 66 -9.85 -2.09 6.02
N VAL A 67 -9.15 -3.14 5.61
CA VAL A 67 -9.47 -4.52 5.94
C VAL A 67 -8.46 -5.00 6.99
N SER A 68 -8.97 -5.56 8.08
CA SER A 68 -8.16 -6.26 9.07
C SER A 68 -8.01 -7.74 8.71
N LEU A 69 -6.79 -8.26 8.74
CA LEU A 69 -6.52 -9.67 8.48
C LEU A 69 -6.88 -10.58 9.66
N SER A 70 -7.27 -10.02 10.82
CA SER A 70 -7.89 -10.76 11.93
C SER A 70 -9.15 -11.53 11.54
N ASN A 71 -9.81 -11.13 10.46
CA ASN A 71 -11.10 -11.68 10.05
C ASN A 71 -10.97 -12.99 9.26
N PHE A 72 -9.76 -13.51 9.07
CA PHE A 72 -9.58 -14.86 8.55
C PHE A 72 -10.02 -15.90 9.60
N ALA A 73 -10.80 -16.91 9.17
CA ALA A 73 -11.34 -17.95 10.04
C ALA A 73 -10.26 -18.76 10.78
N SER A 74 -9.03 -18.78 10.23
CA SER A 74 -7.84 -19.30 10.88
C SER A 74 -6.63 -18.51 10.40
N VAL A 75 -5.64 -18.31 11.26
CA VAL A 75 -4.35 -17.74 10.85
C VAL A 75 -3.47 -18.90 10.37
N VAL A 76 -3.68 -19.32 9.12
CA VAL A 76 -2.80 -20.28 8.44
C VAL A 76 -1.87 -19.54 7.48
N SER A 77 -0.70 -20.11 7.22
CA SER A 77 0.20 -19.59 6.20
C SER A 77 -0.51 -19.56 4.84
N GLY A 78 -0.16 -18.59 4.01
CA GLY A 78 -0.77 -18.36 2.71
C GLY A 78 -1.94 -17.40 2.70
N ASN A 79 -2.54 -17.10 3.86
CA ASN A 79 -3.65 -16.16 3.90
C ASN A 79 -3.21 -14.75 3.49
N GLY A 80 -4.10 -14.06 2.79
CA GLY A 80 -3.79 -12.74 2.25
C GLY A 80 -4.93 -12.11 1.49
N ILE A 81 -4.60 -11.02 0.80
CA ILE A 81 -5.51 -10.29 -0.06
C ILE A 81 -4.99 -10.28 -1.50
N SER A 82 -5.91 -10.25 -2.44
CA SER A 82 -5.68 -9.97 -3.85
C SER A 82 -6.44 -8.73 -4.25
N VAL A 83 -5.81 -7.84 -5.02
CA VAL A 83 -6.47 -6.73 -5.73
C VAL A 83 -6.17 -6.87 -7.22
N LYS A 84 -7.23 -6.97 -8.03
CA LYS A 84 -7.17 -7.21 -9.47
C LYS A 84 -7.87 -6.09 -10.22
N ASN A 85 -7.25 -5.59 -11.27
CA ASN A 85 -7.89 -4.71 -12.24
C ASN A 85 -8.17 -5.48 -13.54
N LYS A 86 -9.46 -5.74 -13.82
CA LYS A 86 -9.87 -6.48 -15.03
C LYS A 86 -9.73 -5.67 -16.32
N ASN A 87 -9.62 -4.35 -16.20
CA ASN A 87 -9.63 -3.42 -17.32
C ASN A 87 -8.24 -2.84 -17.64
N THR A 88 -7.28 -2.99 -16.72
CA THR A 88 -5.94 -2.44 -16.87
C THR A 88 -4.89 -3.52 -16.67
N THR A 89 -3.95 -3.60 -17.61
CA THR A 89 -2.67 -4.29 -17.41
C THR A 89 -1.61 -3.22 -17.19
N TYR A 90 -0.86 -3.35 -16.10
CA TYR A 90 0.24 -2.49 -15.73
C TYR A 90 1.53 -2.97 -16.41
N PRO A 91 2.28 -2.09 -17.09
CA PRO A 91 3.56 -2.43 -17.72
C PRO A 91 4.63 -2.90 -16.72
N ALA A 92 5.64 -3.60 -17.25
CA ALA A 92 6.88 -3.86 -16.51
C ALA A 92 7.56 -2.54 -16.11
N GLY A 93 8.29 -2.55 -14.98
CA GLY A 93 9.00 -1.38 -14.44
C GLY A 93 8.17 -0.55 -13.46
N TYR A 94 6.86 -0.85 -13.33
CA TYR A 94 5.99 -0.23 -12.33
C TYR A 94 6.37 -0.63 -10.91
N ILE A 95 6.07 0.24 -9.96
CA ILE A 95 6.08 -0.11 -8.54
C ILE A 95 4.66 -0.50 -8.14
N ALA A 96 4.53 -1.66 -7.51
CA ALA A 96 3.25 -2.21 -7.10
C ALA A 96 3.28 -2.66 -5.64
N GLY A 97 2.18 -2.48 -4.92
CA GLY A 97 2.15 -2.83 -3.51
C GLY A 97 0.89 -2.47 -2.76
N PHE A 98 1.02 -2.40 -1.43
CA PHE A 98 -0.07 -2.12 -0.49
C PHE A 98 0.32 -1.05 0.53
N ASN A 99 -0.64 -0.16 0.82
CA ASN A 99 -0.57 0.71 1.98
C ASN A 99 -1.14 -0.03 3.20
N VAL A 100 -0.34 -0.16 4.25
CA VAL A 100 -0.66 -0.99 5.42
C VAL A 100 -0.30 -0.29 6.75
N ASP A 101 -0.87 -0.80 7.84
CA ASP A 101 -0.56 -0.40 9.23
C ASP A 101 -0.72 -1.63 10.14
N LEU A 102 -0.02 -1.67 11.28
CA LEU A 102 -0.24 -2.64 12.35
C LEU A 102 -1.26 -2.17 13.40
N GLY A 103 -1.79 -0.96 13.27
CA GLY A 103 -2.72 -0.32 14.22
C GLY A 103 -2.04 0.14 15.51
N SER A 104 -0.97 -0.53 15.92
CA SER A 104 -0.06 -0.15 17.01
C SER A 104 1.35 -0.66 16.69
N GLY A 105 2.37 0.22 16.81
CA GLY A 105 3.77 -0.14 16.57
C GLY A 105 4.24 0.08 15.12
N LEU A 106 5.46 -0.38 14.84
CA LEU A 106 6.11 -0.29 13.53
C LEU A 106 6.20 -1.68 12.89
N LEU A 107 6.25 -1.73 11.56
CA LEU A 107 6.56 -2.97 10.84
C LEU A 107 7.96 -3.45 11.22
N THR A 108 8.05 -4.60 11.90
CA THR A 108 9.32 -5.20 12.29
C THR A 108 9.93 -6.01 11.14
N VAL A 109 11.24 -6.20 11.18
CA VAL A 109 11.96 -7.06 10.20
C VAL A 109 11.41 -8.49 10.18
N GLU A 110 10.98 -9.01 11.34
CA GLU A 110 10.38 -10.34 11.47
C GLU A 110 9.02 -10.45 10.76
N LEU A 111 8.20 -9.41 10.83
CA LEU A 111 6.95 -9.39 10.08
C LEU A 111 7.22 -9.26 8.58
N LEU A 112 8.11 -8.37 8.17
CA LEU A 112 8.48 -8.19 6.77
C LEU A 112 9.03 -9.48 6.16
N SER A 113 9.86 -10.22 6.90
CA SER A 113 10.41 -11.51 6.45
C SER A 113 9.34 -12.59 6.27
N SER A 114 8.16 -12.39 6.87
CA SER A 114 7.01 -13.29 6.78
C SER A 114 5.93 -12.84 5.78
N LEU A 115 6.07 -11.66 5.16
CA LEU A 115 5.14 -11.15 4.15
C LEU A 115 5.70 -11.28 2.73
N ARG A 116 4.84 -11.50 1.75
CA ARG A 116 5.20 -11.54 0.34
C ARG A 116 4.18 -10.79 -0.49
N ILE A 117 4.68 -10.08 -1.50
CA ILE A 117 3.86 -9.55 -2.58
C ILE A 117 4.07 -10.43 -3.82
N GLU A 118 2.98 -10.84 -4.45
CA GLU A 118 3.01 -11.50 -5.75
C GLU A 118 2.27 -10.67 -6.79
N THR A 119 2.75 -10.70 -8.02
CA THR A 119 2.04 -10.15 -9.17
C THR A 119 1.52 -11.27 -10.06
N TYR A 120 0.34 -11.07 -10.63
CA TYR A 120 -0.31 -12.01 -11.54
C TYR A 120 -0.71 -11.27 -12.81
N LYS A 121 -0.74 -12.03 -13.92
CA LYS A 121 -1.28 -11.58 -15.20
C LYS A 121 -2.25 -12.64 -15.69
N LYS A 122 -3.52 -12.28 -15.87
CA LYS A 122 -4.58 -13.18 -16.33
C LYS A 122 -4.63 -14.48 -15.49
N GLY A 123 -4.42 -14.36 -14.18
CA GLY A 123 -4.44 -15.48 -13.23
C GLY A 123 -3.17 -16.33 -13.17
N VAL A 124 -2.14 -16.02 -13.96
CA VAL A 124 -0.82 -16.69 -13.90
C VAL A 124 0.16 -15.82 -13.13
N ARG A 125 0.82 -16.40 -12.12
CA ARG A 125 1.83 -15.71 -11.31
C ARG A 125 3.00 -15.28 -12.18
N GLN A 126 3.40 -14.01 -12.06
CA GLN A 126 4.51 -13.42 -12.79
C GLN A 126 5.76 -13.31 -11.93
N GLU A 127 5.60 -12.77 -10.72
CA GLU A 127 6.70 -12.47 -9.80
C GLU A 127 6.25 -12.71 -8.35
N THR A 128 7.20 -13.09 -7.49
CA THR A 128 7.05 -13.20 -6.04
C THR A 128 8.18 -12.40 -5.41
N SER A 129 7.87 -11.46 -4.54
CA SER A 129 8.88 -10.71 -3.80
C SER A 129 9.67 -11.66 -2.88
N SER A 130 10.98 -11.44 -2.72
CA SER A 130 11.78 -12.04 -1.65
C SER A 130 12.06 -11.02 -0.54
N SER A 131 12.74 -11.42 0.53
CA SER A 131 13.20 -10.50 1.57
C SER A 131 14.08 -9.35 1.04
N ASN A 132 14.72 -9.52 -0.12
CA ASN A 132 15.58 -8.51 -0.74
C ASN A 132 14.83 -7.57 -1.70
N THR A 133 13.65 -7.97 -2.17
CA THR A 133 12.88 -7.19 -3.16
C THR A 133 11.61 -6.62 -2.59
N LEU A 134 11.13 -7.15 -1.44
CA LEU A 134 10.05 -6.55 -0.68
C LEU A 134 10.60 -5.39 0.11
N LEU A 135 10.22 -4.18 -0.29
CA LEU A 135 10.63 -2.95 0.35
C LEU A 135 9.50 -2.40 1.21
N SER A 136 9.86 -1.79 2.34
CA SER A 136 8.93 -1.15 3.25
C SER A 136 9.36 0.27 3.48
N VAL A 137 8.49 1.21 3.14
CA VAL A 137 8.73 2.64 3.29
C VAL A 137 7.74 3.19 4.30
N PRO A 138 8.18 3.56 5.52
CA PRO A 138 7.28 4.17 6.49
C PRO A 138 6.86 5.56 6.03
N LEU A 139 5.59 5.88 6.15
CA LEU A 139 5.08 7.23 5.97
C LEU A 139 5.41 8.05 7.22
N LEU A 140 6.58 8.69 7.22
CA LEU A 140 7.02 9.58 8.29
C LEU A 140 6.39 10.97 8.10
N GLY A 141 5.16 11.14 8.62
CA GLY A 141 4.46 12.43 8.57
C GLY A 141 2.95 12.28 8.75
N GLY A 142 2.41 12.85 9.83
CA GLY A 142 0.99 12.77 10.19
C GLY A 142 0.73 11.92 11.44
N THR A 143 -0.54 11.81 11.85
CA THR A 143 -0.98 11.04 13.03
C THR A 143 -1.12 9.54 12.78
N LYS A 144 -0.67 9.02 11.62
CA LYS A 144 -0.94 7.66 11.15
C LYS A 144 0.37 6.89 10.91
N ASN A 145 0.51 5.70 11.49
CA ASN A 145 1.68 4.82 11.35
C ASN A 145 1.58 3.91 10.11
N ARG A 146 1.36 4.50 8.93
CA ARG A 146 1.22 3.72 7.69
C ARG A 146 2.58 3.44 7.05
N SER A 147 2.64 2.37 6.26
CA SER A 147 3.82 2.01 5.47
C SER A 147 3.39 1.52 4.09
N PHE A 148 4.24 1.75 3.10
CA PHE A 148 4.08 1.20 1.76
C PHE A 148 4.96 -0.02 1.59
N LEU A 149 4.32 -1.19 1.53
CA LEU A 149 4.95 -2.45 1.16
C LEU A 149 4.91 -2.60 -0.35
N HIS A 150 6.04 -2.76 -1.00
CA HIS A 150 6.09 -2.80 -2.46
C HIS A 150 7.25 -3.62 -3.03
N LEU A 151 7.15 -3.87 -4.33
CA LEU A 151 8.26 -4.30 -5.18
C LEU A 151 8.28 -3.46 -6.47
N LYS A 152 9.46 -3.34 -7.07
CA LYS A 152 9.59 -2.94 -8.46
C LYS A 152 9.36 -4.15 -9.36
N THR A 153 8.38 -4.06 -10.24
CA THR A 153 8.00 -5.15 -11.15
C THR A 153 8.94 -5.19 -12.35
N THR A 154 9.22 -6.40 -12.83
CA THR A 154 9.99 -6.64 -14.06
C THR A 154 9.12 -7.22 -15.18
N LYS A 155 7.88 -7.57 -14.87
CA LYS A 155 6.90 -8.11 -15.81
C LYS A 155 5.57 -7.36 -15.70
N GLU A 156 4.79 -7.44 -16.77
CA GLU A 156 3.44 -6.89 -16.78
C GLU A 156 2.50 -7.66 -15.85
N PHE A 157 1.53 -6.98 -15.25
CA PHE A 157 0.58 -7.60 -14.31
C PHE A 157 -0.80 -6.92 -14.37
N ASP A 158 -1.84 -7.62 -13.93
CA ASP A 158 -3.21 -7.10 -13.75
C ASP A 158 -3.74 -7.33 -12.32
N GLU A 159 -2.95 -7.98 -11.47
CA GLU A 159 -3.31 -8.35 -10.12
C GLU A 159 -2.09 -8.33 -9.20
N VAL A 160 -2.27 -7.77 -8.00
CA VAL A 160 -1.26 -7.73 -6.93
C VAL A 160 -1.84 -8.44 -5.71
N ARG A 161 -1.07 -9.33 -5.11
CA ARG A 161 -1.45 -10.07 -3.89
C ARG A 161 -0.46 -9.78 -2.77
N LEU A 162 -0.97 -9.68 -1.54
CA LEU A 162 -0.17 -9.64 -0.32
C LEU A 162 -0.59 -10.82 0.56
N TYR A 163 0.34 -11.65 0.97
CA TYR A 163 0.06 -12.81 1.81
C TYR A 163 1.20 -13.09 2.79
N GLN A 164 0.88 -13.82 3.86
CA GLN A 164 1.87 -14.31 4.82
C GLN A 164 2.43 -15.66 4.39
N THR A 165 3.74 -15.87 4.57
CA THR A 165 4.43 -17.15 4.34
C THR A 165 4.51 -18.02 5.58
N ASN A 166 4.54 -17.39 6.75
CA ASN A 166 4.55 -18.05 8.06
C ASN A 166 3.32 -17.63 8.85
N VAL A 167 2.90 -18.48 9.79
CA VAL A 167 1.84 -18.14 10.74
C VAL A 167 2.45 -17.23 11.80
N LEU A 168 2.09 -15.95 11.77
CA LEU A 168 2.43 -15.02 12.84
C LEU A 168 1.17 -14.43 13.46
N SER A 169 1.11 -14.40 14.79
CA SER A 169 0.02 -13.74 15.52
C SER A 169 -0.09 -12.26 15.18
N VAL A 170 1.03 -11.60 14.84
CA VAL A 170 1.03 -10.18 14.45
C VAL A 170 0.32 -9.93 13.11
N PHE A 171 0.15 -10.96 12.26
CA PHE A 171 -0.57 -10.80 10.99
C PHE A 171 -2.03 -10.42 11.19
N SER A 172 -2.68 -10.85 12.28
CA SER A 172 -4.06 -10.46 12.57
C SER A 172 -4.20 -8.97 12.87
N ALA A 173 -3.12 -8.29 13.29
CA ALA A 173 -3.12 -6.85 13.52
C ALA A 173 -2.88 -6.03 12.24
N LEU A 174 -2.48 -6.68 11.15
CA LEU A 174 -2.21 -6.00 9.88
C LEU A 174 -3.51 -5.51 9.25
N ARG A 175 -3.57 -4.20 9.05
CA ARG A 175 -4.63 -3.47 8.34
C ARG A 175 -4.14 -3.09 6.97
N ILE A 176 -4.93 -3.36 5.95
CA ILE A 176 -4.64 -3.04 4.55
C ILE A 176 -5.64 -1.99 4.08
N TYR A 177 -5.14 -0.85 3.59
CA TYR A 177 -5.97 0.29 3.18
C TYR A 177 -6.27 0.26 1.68
N TYR A 178 -5.25 0.09 0.84
CA TYR A 178 -5.42 0.02 -0.62
C TYR A 178 -4.20 -0.64 -1.26
N ALA A 179 -4.40 -1.20 -2.44
CA ALA A 179 -3.30 -1.53 -3.35
C ALA A 179 -2.97 -0.33 -4.25
N PHE A 180 -1.73 -0.25 -4.71
CA PHE A 180 -1.28 0.79 -5.63
C PHE A 180 -0.39 0.22 -6.73
N ALA A 181 -0.37 0.91 -7.87
CA ALA A 181 0.54 0.65 -8.96
C ALA A 181 0.83 1.96 -9.69
N PHE A 182 2.10 2.33 -9.84
CA PHE A 182 2.48 3.56 -10.52
C PHE A 182 3.80 3.40 -11.29
N ASP A 183 3.97 4.27 -12.28
CA ASP A 183 5.21 4.40 -13.04
C ASP A 183 6.18 5.30 -12.27
N PRO A 184 7.31 4.77 -11.76
CA PRO A 184 8.27 5.57 -11.01
C PRO A 184 8.84 6.74 -11.83
N ALA A 185 8.87 6.66 -13.16
CA ALA A 185 9.35 7.76 -14.01
C ALA A 185 8.36 8.93 -14.13
N LYS A 186 7.11 8.74 -13.70
CA LYS A 186 6.06 9.79 -13.73
C LYS A 186 5.91 10.51 -12.39
N ILE A 187 6.66 10.10 -11.37
CA ILE A 187 6.67 10.78 -10.09
C ILE A 187 7.62 11.98 -10.21
N PRO A 188 7.16 13.22 -9.97
CA PRO A 188 8.06 14.36 -9.97
C PRO A 188 9.15 14.13 -8.93
N ALA A 189 10.41 14.09 -9.37
CA ALA A 189 11.54 14.13 -8.45
C ALA A 189 11.50 15.48 -7.72
N ASP A 190 11.34 15.45 -6.40
CA ASP A 190 11.46 16.66 -5.60
C ASP A 190 12.94 17.05 -5.52
N ASN A 191 13.35 18.00 -6.35
CA ASN A 191 14.72 18.53 -6.43
C ASN A 191 15.19 19.27 -5.15
N ASN A 192 14.48 19.12 -4.03
CA ASN A 192 14.72 19.86 -2.79
C ASN A 192 15.80 19.23 -1.88
N LYS A 193 16.42 18.12 -2.30
CA LYS A 193 17.48 17.39 -1.57
C LYS A 193 17.09 16.92 -0.16
N ILE A 194 15.80 16.91 0.17
CA ILE A 194 15.33 16.47 1.49
C ILE A 194 14.85 15.02 1.45
N CYS A 195 14.28 14.54 0.35
CA CYS A 195 14.06 13.13 0.08
C CYS A 195 14.02 12.92 -1.43
N ASP A 196 15.07 12.35 -2.02
CA ASP A 196 14.89 11.65 -3.30
C ASP A 196 13.80 10.61 -3.06
N ASP A 197 12.79 10.61 -3.93
CA ASP A 197 11.52 9.88 -3.83
C ASP A 197 11.60 8.59 -2.99
N MET A 198 10.94 8.64 -1.82
CA MET A 198 11.05 7.59 -0.81
C MET A 198 10.54 6.21 -1.28
N ILE A 199 9.82 6.10 -2.41
CA ILE A 199 9.33 4.83 -2.97
C ILE A 199 9.82 4.59 -4.40
N ALA A 200 9.91 5.59 -5.28
CA ALA A 200 10.48 5.42 -6.62
C ALA A 200 11.99 5.18 -6.62
N GLY A 201 12.65 5.41 -5.48
CA GLY A 201 14.09 5.32 -5.33
C GLY A 201 14.79 6.49 -6.00
N ASN A 202 16.10 6.61 -5.76
CA ASN A 202 16.91 7.64 -6.37
C ASN A 202 16.71 7.66 -7.89
N GLY A 203 16.30 8.82 -8.39
CA GLY A 203 16.39 9.14 -9.80
C GLY A 203 17.80 8.84 -10.26
N VAL A 204 17.89 8.12 -11.38
CA VAL A 204 19.06 8.18 -12.23
C VAL A 204 19.28 9.66 -12.56
N ASP A 205 20.33 10.25 -12.01
CA ASP A 205 21.40 11.02 -12.67
C ASP A 205 22.44 11.50 -11.63
#